data_AF-A0A924KVL5-F1
#
_entry.id   AF-A0A924KVL5-F1
#
_cell.length_a   1.000
_cell.length_b   1.000
_cell.length_c   1.000
_cell.angle_alpha   90.00
_cell.angle_beta   90.00
_cell.angle_gamma   90.00
#
_symmetry.space_group_name_H-M   'P 1'
#
loop_
_entity.id
_entity.type
_entity.pdbx_description
1 polymer ?
#
loop_
_entity_poly.entity_id
_entity_poly.type
_entity_poly.pdbx_seq_one_letter_code
_entity_poly.pdbx_strand_id
1 'polypeptide(L)'
;METVFKSVLAFVCLLAASVAAAQTPPPALGAPSAKQILQMAVVASGGDTWQQPKTLLLKGDAVWTPYGKTDAAHQMKFDDYAMYRVFPTDNDSARQASGKVRFDAKQGENVFMQLIFDSKATHNFLSEQAKPYQKHFSWSNNFGFGILRFADRDGFQVERLTDDQIEGALCYVVQITDPKKQVTTFFIDQQNKYIRSVAFTTDVGFHHRIYSDFKRAPNVDFVQPTRVRLYFDGIKWMDIFWRQFKVNEPIADNVFVK
;
A
#
# COMPACT_ATOMS: atom_id res chain seq x y z
N MET A 1 81.42 5.47 -32.61
CA MET A 1 80.66 6.46 -33.40
C MET A 1 79.31 5.82 -33.71
N GLU A 2 78.22 6.55 -33.46
CA GLU A 2 76.83 6.25 -33.85
C GLU A 2 76.03 5.26 -32.97
N THR A 3 75.34 5.76 -31.93
CA THR A 3 73.92 6.21 -31.87
C THR A 3 72.93 5.07 -31.60
N VAL A 4 72.65 4.80 -30.32
CA VAL A 4 71.58 3.89 -29.84
C VAL A 4 70.27 4.68 -29.80
N PHE A 5 69.35 4.39 -30.71
CA PHE A 5 68.01 4.97 -30.73
C PHE A 5 67.06 4.18 -29.82
N LYS A 6 66.39 4.93 -28.94
CA LYS A 6 65.34 4.48 -28.02
C LYS A 6 64.06 4.16 -28.80
N SER A 7 63.42 3.03 -28.49
CA SER A 7 62.02 2.78 -28.83
C SER A 7 61.24 2.47 -27.57
N VAL A 8 60.50 3.48 -27.10
CA VAL A 8 59.47 3.38 -26.07
C VAL A 8 58.23 2.80 -26.75
N LEU A 9 57.85 1.59 -26.36
CA LEU A 9 56.59 0.98 -26.79
C LEU A 9 55.46 1.55 -25.91
N ALA A 10 54.73 2.54 -26.43
CA ALA A 10 53.56 3.09 -25.76
C ALA A 10 52.37 2.13 -25.91
N PHE A 11 51.90 1.63 -24.77
CA PHE A 11 50.69 0.81 -24.63
C PHE A 11 49.48 1.74 -24.73
N VAL A 12 48.73 1.67 -25.84
CA VAL A 12 47.43 2.35 -25.97
C VAL A 12 46.34 1.28 -25.95
N CYS A 13 45.81 0.99 -24.76
CA CYS A 13 44.55 0.26 -24.60
C CYS A 13 43.38 1.21 -24.88
N LEU A 14 42.82 1.14 -26.09
CA LEU A 14 41.53 1.75 -26.39
C LEU A 14 40.42 0.90 -25.73
N LEU A 15 40.01 1.27 -24.52
CA LEU A 15 38.79 0.75 -23.89
C LEU A 15 37.60 1.52 -24.47
N ALA A 16 36.98 0.97 -25.52
CA ALA A 16 35.67 1.40 -25.97
C ALA A 16 34.62 0.91 -24.96
N ALA A 17 34.33 1.71 -23.94
CA ALA A 17 33.18 1.51 -23.07
C ALA A 17 31.91 1.72 -23.89
N SER A 18 31.34 0.63 -24.39
CA SER A 18 30.03 0.62 -25.04
C SER A 18 28.99 0.89 -23.96
N VAL A 19 28.51 2.13 -23.88
CA VAL A 19 27.32 2.46 -23.10
C VAL A 19 26.14 1.83 -23.83
N ALA A 20 25.86 0.56 -23.55
CA ALA A 20 24.62 -0.07 -23.93
C ALA A 20 23.53 0.61 -23.11
N ALA A 21 22.81 1.57 -23.72
CA ALA A 21 21.55 2.04 -23.20
C ALA A 21 20.66 0.80 -23.00
N ALA A 22 20.29 0.52 -21.75
CA ALA A 22 19.36 -0.54 -21.43
C ALA A 22 18.00 -0.18 -22.05
N GLN A 23 17.79 -0.60 -23.30
CA GLN A 23 16.49 -0.55 -23.95
C GLN A 23 15.60 -1.51 -23.16
N THR A 24 14.60 -0.95 -22.47
CA THR A 24 13.58 -1.75 -21.81
C THR A 24 12.90 -2.57 -22.90
N PRO A 25 12.97 -3.91 -22.86
CA PRO A 25 12.37 -4.73 -23.91
C PRO A 25 10.86 -4.47 -23.94
N PRO A 26 10.24 -4.40 -25.13
CA PRO A 26 8.79 -4.29 -25.23
C PRO A 26 8.13 -5.48 -24.51
N PRO A 27 6.92 -5.31 -23.95
CA PRO A 27 6.22 -6.40 -23.28
C PRO A 27 6.14 -7.60 -24.21
N ALA A 28 6.63 -8.75 -23.75
CA ALA A 28 6.65 -9.97 -24.55
C ALA A 28 5.25 -10.31 -25.06
N LEU A 29 5.15 -10.70 -26.33
CA LEU A 29 3.94 -11.31 -26.89
C LEU A 29 3.49 -12.45 -25.97
N GLY A 30 2.34 -12.30 -25.31
CA GLY A 30 1.81 -13.24 -24.30
C GLY A 30 1.79 -12.72 -22.85
N ALA A 31 2.29 -11.52 -22.58
CA ALA A 31 2.19 -10.92 -21.25
C ALA A 31 0.74 -10.48 -20.94
N PRO A 32 0.23 -10.69 -19.70
CA PRO A 32 -1.17 -10.42 -19.38
C PRO A 32 -1.52 -8.92 -19.45
N SER A 33 -2.71 -8.59 -19.94
CA SER A 33 -3.24 -7.22 -19.90
C SER A 33 -3.46 -6.73 -18.46
N ALA A 34 -3.59 -5.41 -18.27
CA ALA A 34 -3.92 -4.80 -16.98
C ALA A 34 -5.16 -5.44 -16.32
N LYS A 35 -6.24 -5.62 -17.09
CA LYS A 35 -7.48 -6.25 -16.61
C LYS A 35 -7.26 -7.68 -16.13
N GLN A 36 -6.51 -8.48 -16.90
CA GLN A 36 -6.17 -9.85 -16.52
C GLN A 36 -5.32 -9.88 -15.24
N ILE A 37 -4.38 -8.96 -15.09
CA ILE A 37 -3.56 -8.83 -13.87
C ILE A 37 -4.42 -8.53 -12.64
N LEU A 38 -5.34 -7.58 -12.75
CA LEU A 38 -6.26 -7.26 -11.65
C LEU A 38 -7.18 -8.44 -11.31
N GLN A 39 -7.71 -9.14 -12.31
CA GLN A 39 -8.51 -10.35 -12.11
C GLN A 39 -7.71 -11.45 -11.39
N MET A 40 -6.46 -11.69 -11.80
CA MET A 40 -5.56 -12.63 -11.12
C MET A 40 -5.35 -12.23 -9.65
N ALA A 41 -5.18 -10.93 -9.37
CA ALA A 41 -5.02 -10.44 -8.01
C ALA A 41 -6.29 -10.64 -7.15
N VAL A 42 -7.47 -10.38 -7.72
CA VAL A 42 -8.76 -10.62 -7.05
C VAL A 42 -8.91 -12.10 -6.71
N VAL A 43 -8.71 -12.98 -7.69
CA VAL A 43 -8.81 -14.44 -7.49
C VAL A 43 -7.83 -14.92 -6.42
N ALA A 44 -6.55 -14.52 -6.49
CA ALA A 44 -5.55 -14.93 -5.51
C ALA A 44 -5.85 -14.40 -4.10
N SER A 45 -6.46 -13.22 -4.01
CA SER A 45 -6.83 -12.61 -2.73
C SER A 45 -8.07 -13.23 -2.09
N GLY A 46 -8.84 -14.05 -2.81
CA GLY A 46 -10.06 -14.70 -2.29
C GLY A 46 -11.32 -14.51 -3.13
N GLY A 47 -11.21 -13.98 -4.35
CA GLY A 47 -12.34 -13.81 -5.27
C GLY A 47 -13.41 -12.88 -4.70
N ASP A 48 -14.67 -13.25 -4.89
CA ASP A 48 -15.84 -12.45 -4.51
C ASP A 48 -15.85 -12.08 -3.02
N THR A 49 -15.43 -12.99 -2.14
CA THR A 49 -15.36 -12.72 -0.70
C THR A 49 -14.38 -11.59 -0.37
N TRP A 50 -13.26 -11.52 -1.09
CA TRP A 50 -12.28 -10.45 -0.93
C TRP A 50 -12.67 -9.15 -1.64
N GLN A 51 -13.38 -9.27 -2.77
CA GLN A 51 -13.86 -8.14 -3.54
C GLN A 51 -15.06 -7.44 -2.87
N GLN A 52 -15.92 -8.21 -2.20
CA GLN A 52 -17.12 -7.71 -1.51
C GLN A 52 -17.23 -8.24 -0.07
N PRO A 53 -16.24 -7.99 0.81
CA PRO A 53 -16.35 -8.33 2.21
C PRO A 53 -17.43 -7.46 2.86
N LYS A 54 -18.20 -8.01 3.80
CA LYS A 54 -19.17 -7.27 4.61
C LYS A 54 -18.48 -6.49 5.72
N THR A 55 -17.54 -7.15 6.41
CA THR A 55 -16.82 -6.58 7.54
C THR A 55 -15.36 -7.03 7.55
N LEU A 56 -14.50 -6.20 8.14
CA LEU A 56 -13.12 -6.53 8.44
C LEU A 56 -12.72 -5.91 9.78
N LEU A 57 -12.27 -6.76 10.70
CA LEU A 57 -11.61 -6.36 11.93
C LEU A 57 -10.15 -6.79 11.85
N LEU A 58 -9.23 -5.87 12.09
CA LEU A 58 -7.80 -6.10 12.23
C LEU A 58 -7.36 -5.63 13.63
N LYS A 59 -6.55 -6.43 14.32
CA LYS A 59 -5.94 -6.07 15.60
C LYS A 59 -4.48 -6.48 15.64
N GLY A 60 -3.65 -5.66 16.26
CA GLY A 60 -2.24 -5.96 16.47
C GLY A 60 -1.48 -4.79 17.06
N ASP A 61 -0.24 -4.63 16.63
CA ASP A 61 0.71 -3.63 17.11
C ASP A 61 1.27 -2.80 15.96
N ALA A 62 1.84 -1.65 16.27
CA ALA A 62 2.47 -0.80 15.27
C ALA A 62 3.63 0.01 15.85
N VAL A 63 4.60 0.34 14.99
CA VAL A 63 5.67 1.29 15.28
C VAL A 63 5.44 2.53 14.43
N TRP A 64 5.31 3.67 15.08
CA TRP A 64 5.15 4.97 14.45
C TRP A 64 6.46 5.77 14.51
N THR A 65 6.90 6.26 13.36
CA THR A 65 8.14 7.02 13.19
C THR A 65 7.85 8.26 12.35
N PRO A 66 7.32 9.35 12.95
CA PRO A 66 6.94 10.52 12.18
C PRO A 66 8.14 11.12 11.47
N TYR A 67 8.00 11.36 10.17
CA TYR A 67 9.07 11.84 9.29
C TYR A 67 10.36 11.00 9.38
N GLY A 68 10.24 9.70 9.65
CA GLY A 68 11.39 8.78 9.72
C GLY A 68 12.30 8.97 10.93
N LYS A 69 11.89 9.78 11.92
CA LYS A 69 12.65 9.97 13.16
C LYS A 69 12.75 8.66 13.95
N THR A 70 13.97 8.31 14.35
CA THR A 70 14.29 7.05 15.04
C THR A 70 14.63 7.23 16.51
N ASP A 71 14.75 8.46 17.00
CA ASP A 71 15.05 8.72 18.40
C ASP A 71 13.84 8.36 19.28
N ALA A 72 14.13 7.95 20.52
CA ALA A 72 13.12 7.48 21.45
C ALA A 72 12.08 8.54 21.83
N ALA A 73 12.36 9.83 21.62
CA ALA A 73 11.39 10.90 21.91
C ALA A 73 10.33 11.04 20.81
N HIS A 74 10.60 10.57 19.58
CA HIS A 74 9.67 10.66 18.46
C HIS A 74 9.12 9.30 18.01
N GLN A 75 9.89 8.23 18.17
CA GLN A 75 9.38 6.89 17.88
C GLN A 75 8.40 6.44 18.97
N MET A 76 7.22 5.98 18.55
CA MET A 76 6.23 5.41 19.46
C MET A 76 5.90 3.98 19.05
N LYS A 77 5.63 3.14 20.05
CA LYS A 77 5.07 1.81 19.86
C LYS A 77 3.62 1.80 20.34
N PHE A 78 2.74 1.32 19.50
CA PHE A 78 1.35 1.04 19.84
C PHE A 78 1.20 -0.45 20.10
N ASP A 79 0.80 -0.82 21.31
CA ASP A 79 0.51 -2.20 21.73
C ASP A 79 -0.95 -2.61 21.47
N ASP A 80 -1.84 -1.62 21.31
CA ASP A 80 -3.20 -1.79 20.79
C ASP A 80 -3.39 -0.90 19.55
N TYR A 81 -3.28 -1.52 18.38
CA TYR A 81 -3.59 -0.93 17.08
C TYR A 81 -4.69 -1.73 16.39
N ALA A 82 -5.82 -1.08 16.09
CA ALA A 82 -6.99 -1.76 15.55
C ALA A 82 -7.65 -1.00 14.40
N MET A 83 -8.19 -1.75 13.44
CA MET A 83 -9.08 -1.25 12.40
C MET A 83 -10.38 -2.04 12.41
N TYR A 84 -11.50 -1.33 12.42
CA TYR A 84 -12.84 -1.89 12.24
C TYR A 84 -13.41 -1.32 10.97
N ARG A 85 -13.98 -2.16 10.11
CA ARG A 85 -14.60 -1.72 8.88
C ARG A 85 -15.87 -2.50 8.59
N VAL A 86 -16.93 -1.77 8.28
CA VAL A 86 -18.12 -2.25 7.57
C VAL A 86 -18.02 -1.67 6.17
N PHE A 87 -17.96 -2.52 5.16
CA PHE A 87 -17.81 -2.04 3.79
C PHE A 87 -19.15 -1.56 3.23
N PRO A 88 -19.16 -0.54 2.37
CA PRO A 88 -20.35 -0.21 1.60
C PRO A 88 -20.59 -1.29 0.55
N THR A 89 -21.83 -1.37 0.04
CA THR A 89 -22.14 -2.18 -1.14
C THR A 89 -21.62 -1.55 -2.43
N ASP A 90 -21.44 -0.22 -2.45
CA ASP A 90 -21.00 0.57 -3.60
C ASP A 90 -19.93 1.61 -3.26
N ASN A 91 -19.09 1.94 -4.23
CA ASN A 91 -18.12 3.04 -4.13
C ASN A 91 -17.78 3.61 -5.51
N ASP A 92 -17.87 4.94 -5.66
CA ASP A 92 -17.51 5.67 -6.87
C ASP A 92 -16.18 6.43 -6.76
N SER A 93 -15.50 6.36 -5.60
CA SER A 93 -14.32 7.18 -5.31
C SER A 93 -13.26 6.45 -4.48
N ALA A 94 -12.01 6.50 -4.93
CA ALA A 94 -10.90 5.81 -4.25
C ALA A 94 -10.58 6.37 -2.85
N ARG A 95 -10.89 7.65 -2.60
CA ARG A 95 -10.36 8.41 -1.44
C ARG A 95 -11.42 8.92 -0.46
N GLN A 96 -12.68 8.52 -0.61
CA GLN A 96 -13.76 8.88 0.33
C GLN A 96 -13.99 7.78 1.36
N ALA A 97 -14.34 8.17 2.58
CA ALA A 97 -14.82 7.23 3.59
C ALA A 97 -16.21 6.73 3.17
N SER A 98 -16.41 5.42 3.25
CA SER A 98 -17.65 4.76 2.84
C SER A 98 -17.91 3.54 3.73
N GLY A 99 -19.19 3.24 3.97
CA GLY A 99 -19.59 2.30 5.01
C GLY A 99 -19.33 2.87 6.41
N LYS A 100 -18.85 2.04 7.34
CA LYS A 100 -18.40 2.48 8.68
C LYS A 100 -16.93 2.09 8.86
N VAL A 101 -16.13 2.97 9.46
CA VAL A 101 -14.71 2.70 9.72
C VAL A 101 -14.30 3.25 11.07
N ARG A 102 -13.42 2.53 11.76
CA ARG A 102 -12.75 3.02 12.96
C ARG A 102 -11.29 2.59 12.97
N PHE A 103 -10.41 3.50 13.38
CA PHE A 103 -9.02 3.20 13.74
C PHE A 103 -8.78 3.58 15.18
N ASP A 104 -8.13 2.69 15.93
CA ASP A 104 -7.64 2.96 17.28
C ASP A 104 -6.12 2.76 17.31
N ALA A 105 -5.41 3.63 18.01
CA ALA A 105 -3.99 3.49 18.34
C ALA A 105 -3.77 3.89 19.80
N LYS A 106 -3.20 2.99 20.60
CA LYS A 106 -2.89 3.22 22.02
C LYS A 106 -1.50 2.73 22.37
N GLN A 107 -0.93 3.33 23.43
CA GLN A 107 0.27 2.87 24.10
C GLN A 107 -0.08 2.63 25.58
N GLY A 108 -0.24 1.36 25.96
CA GLY A 108 -0.88 0.97 27.20
C GLY A 108 -2.30 1.55 27.28
N GLU A 109 -2.61 2.20 28.39
CA GLU A 109 -3.92 2.86 28.59
C GLU A 109 -4.05 4.21 27.87
N ASN A 110 -2.97 4.74 27.31
CA ASN A 110 -2.98 6.07 26.68
C ASN A 110 -3.48 5.98 25.24
N VAL A 111 -4.65 6.55 24.99
CA VAL A 111 -5.18 6.71 23.63
C VAL A 111 -4.36 7.77 22.89
N PHE A 112 -3.70 7.37 21.81
CA PHE A 112 -2.96 8.29 20.94
C PHE A 112 -3.87 8.87 19.85
N MET A 113 -4.64 7.99 19.20
CA MET A 113 -5.55 8.34 18.13
C MET A 113 -6.77 7.43 18.15
N GLN A 114 -7.93 8.02 17.92
CA GLN A 114 -9.15 7.32 17.55
C GLN A 114 -9.83 8.08 16.41
N LEU A 115 -10.06 7.40 15.30
CA LEU A 115 -10.76 7.96 14.14
C LEU A 115 -12.00 7.13 13.88
N ILE A 116 -13.18 7.74 13.84
CA ILE A 116 -14.44 7.03 13.63
C ILE A 116 -15.21 7.73 12.52
N PHE A 117 -15.71 6.95 11.56
CA PHE A 117 -16.72 7.38 10.61
C PHE A 117 -17.88 6.39 10.66
N ASP A 118 -19.06 6.86 11.03
CA ASP A 118 -20.24 6.04 11.33
C ASP A 118 -21.18 5.88 10.12
N SER A 119 -20.72 6.23 8.91
CA SER A 119 -21.45 6.44 7.64
C SER A 119 -22.07 7.83 7.43
N LYS A 120 -22.14 8.67 8.46
CA LYS A 120 -22.75 10.02 8.39
C LYS A 120 -21.79 11.10 8.86
N ALA A 121 -21.16 10.89 10.01
CA ALA A 121 -20.31 11.84 10.68
C ALA A 121 -18.94 11.23 10.99
N THR A 122 -17.93 12.10 11.08
CA THR A 122 -16.60 11.75 11.57
C THR A 122 -16.46 12.20 13.02
N HIS A 123 -16.02 11.30 13.89
CA HIS A 123 -15.68 11.58 15.29
C HIS A 123 -14.23 11.17 15.52
N ASN A 124 -13.38 12.16 15.81
CA ASN A 124 -11.95 11.92 15.99
C ASN A 124 -11.52 12.40 17.38
N PHE A 125 -10.62 11.64 17.97
CA PHE A 125 -9.81 12.03 19.12
C PHE A 125 -8.33 11.92 18.73
N LEU A 126 -7.57 12.96 19.02
CA LEU A 126 -6.12 13.02 18.86
C LEU A 126 -5.52 13.53 20.16
N SER A 127 -4.52 12.82 20.70
CA SER A 127 -3.72 13.32 21.82
C SER A 127 -2.97 14.61 21.42
N GLU A 128 -2.46 15.37 22.38
CA GLU A 128 -1.63 16.55 22.10
C GLU A 128 -0.42 16.21 21.21
N GLN A 129 0.16 15.03 21.38
CA GLN A 129 1.26 14.55 20.56
C GLN A 129 0.83 14.19 19.13
N ALA A 130 -0.41 13.76 18.93
CA ALA A 130 -0.94 13.41 17.62
C ALA A 130 -1.44 14.62 16.81
N LYS A 131 -1.94 15.68 17.47
CA LYS A 131 -2.50 16.88 16.83
C LYS A 131 -1.61 17.54 15.76
N PRO A 132 -0.28 17.70 15.95
CA PRO A 132 0.60 18.25 14.92
C PRO A 132 0.56 17.47 13.59
N TYR A 133 0.11 16.21 13.63
CA TYR A 133 0.06 15.31 12.49
C TYR A 133 -1.36 15.04 11.99
N GLN A 134 -2.37 15.80 12.42
CA GLN A 134 -3.78 15.58 12.08
C GLN A 134 -4.04 15.38 10.57
N LYS A 135 -3.31 16.08 9.70
CA LYS A 135 -3.44 15.95 8.24
C LYS A 135 -3.01 14.56 7.74
N HIS A 136 -2.03 13.93 8.38
CA HIS A 136 -1.55 12.58 8.04
C HIS A 136 -2.55 11.50 8.46
N PHE A 137 -3.38 11.79 9.46
CA PHE A 137 -4.45 10.90 9.93
C PHE A 137 -5.78 11.10 9.18
N SER A 138 -5.83 11.92 8.14
CA SER A 138 -7.06 12.11 7.36
C SER A 138 -7.52 10.81 6.67
N TRP A 139 -8.82 10.73 6.39
CA TRP A 139 -9.42 9.61 5.66
C TRP A 139 -8.84 9.43 4.26
N SER A 140 -8.57 10.53 3.54
CA SER A 140 -8.00 10.47 2.19
C SER A 140 -6.63 9.78 2.14
N ASN A 141 -5.89 9.76 3.24
CA ASN A 141 -4.64 9.02 3.34
C ASN A 141 -4.87 7.54 3.65
N ASN A 142 -6.02 7.18 4.22
CA ASN A 142 -6.35 5.81 4.59
C ASN A 142 -7.02 5.03 3.44
N PHE A 143 -7.53 5.71 2.42
CA PHE A 143 -8.27 5.12 1.31
C PHE A 143 -7.54 5.25 -0.04
N GLY A 144 -7.36 4.10 -0.70
CA GLY A 144 -6.72 3.96 -2.02
C GLY A 144 -6.64 2.49 -2.42
N PHE A 145 -6.35 1.60 -1.45
CA PHE A 145 -6.36 0.15 -1.67
C PHE A 145 -7.71 -0.40 -2.13
N GLY A 146 -8.82 0.17 -1.65
CA GLY A 146 -10.16 -0.34 -1.93
C GLY A 146 -10.59 -0.21 -3.39
N ILE A 147 -9.96 0.66 -4.17
CA ILE A 147 -10.40 0.96 -5.54
C ILE A 147 -10.24 -0.21 -6.50
N LEU A 148 -9.28 -1.10 -6.25
CA LEU A 148 -9.06 -2.30 -7.05
C LEU A 148 -10.32 -3.19 -7.11
N ARG A 149 -11.15 -3.17 -6.06
CA ARG A 149 -12.41 -3.94 -5.99
C ARG A 149 -13.49 -3.45 -6.97
N PHE A 150 -13.34 -2.24 -7.48
CA PHE A 150 -14.30 -1.56 -8.35
C PHE A 150 -13.75 -1.34 -9.76
N ALA A 151 -12.53 -1.81 -10.05
CA ALA A 151 -11.79 -1.49 -11.27
C ALA A 151 -12.39 -2.07 -12.56
N ASP A 152 -13.36 -2.97 -12.43
CA ASP A 152 -14.16 -3.57 -13.49
C ASP A 152 -15.46 -2.80 -13.79
N ARG A 153 -15.82 -1.82 -12.96
CA ARG A 153 -17.03 -0.99 -13.14
C ARG A 153 -16.84 0.10 -14.19
N ASP A 154 -17.95 0.61 -14.70
CA ASP A 154 -17.96 1.70 -15.69
C ASP A 154 -17.27 2.96 -15.16
N GLY A 155 -16.59 3.66 -16.06
CA GLY A 155 -15.85 4.89 -15.75
C GLY A 155 -14.43 4.69 -15.19
N PHE A 156 -14.08 3.46 -14.79
CA PHE A 156 -12.72 3.10 -14.42
C PHE A 156 -11.86 2.84 -15.66
N GLN A 157 -10.62 3.33 -15.61
CA GLN A 157 -9.60 3.03 -16.63
C GLN A 157 -8.46 2.29 -15.97
N VAL A 158 -7.92 1.28 -16.66
CA VAL A 158 -6.81 0.48 -16.17
C VAL A 158 -5.71 0.39 -17.22
N GLU A 159 -4.48 0.59 -16.79
CA GLU A 159 -3.30 0.61 -17.65
C GLU A 159 -2.20 -0.26 -17.04
N ARG A 160 -1.51 -1.04 -17.89
CA ARG A 160 -0.35 -1.81 -17.47
C ARG A 160 0.88 -0.95 -17.71
N LEU A 161 1.71 -0.81 -16.69
CA LEU A 161 3.00 -0.14 -16.78
C LEU A 161 4.13 -1.16 -16.91
N THR A 162 5.35 -0.65 -17.01
CA THR A 162 6.57 -1.47 -16.90
C THR A 162 6.58 -2.21 -15.57
N ASP A 163 6.82 -3.52 -15.63
CA ASP A 163 6.97 -4.37 -14.45
C ASP A 163 8.17 -3.91 -13.60
N ASP A 164 8.11 -4.11 -12.30
CA ASP A 164 9.18 -3.73 -11.35
C ASP A 164 9.20 -4.72 -10.18
N GLN A 165 9.95 -4.46 -9.13
CA GLN A 165 10.02 -5.29 -7.94
C GLN A 165 9.59 -4.54 -6.67
N ILE A 166 8.96 -5.28 -5.76
CA ILE A 166 8.74 -4.85 -4.38
C ILE A 166 9.48 -5.83 -3.48
N GLU A 167 10.53 -5.34 -2.82
CA GLU A 167 11.36 -6.14 -1.90
C GLU A 167 11.95 -7.40 -2.53
N GLY A 168 12.44 -7.28 -3.76
CA GLY A 168 13.00 -8.41 -4.51
C GLY A 168 11.97 -9.30 -5.20
N ALA A 169 10.67 -9.13 -4.93
CA ALA A 169 9.62 -9.87 -5.63
C ALA A 169 9.23 -9.14 -6.91
N LEU A 170 9.43 -9.79 -8.07
CA LEU A 170 8.94 -9.28 -9.36
C LEU A 170 7.42 -9.10 -9.31
N CYS A 171 6.97 -7.94 -9.77
CA CYS A 171 5.59 -7.50 -9.74
C CYS A 171 5.18 -6.99 -11.12
N TYR A 172 3.96 -7.33 -11.53
CA TYR A 172 3.24 -6.54 -12.51
C TYR A 172 2.88 -5.19 -11.92
N VAL A 173 2.98 -4.13 -12.71
CA VAL A 173 2.58 -2.78 -12.29
C VAL A 173 1.34 -2.37 -13.07
N VAL A 174 0.28 -2.01 -12.36
CA VAL A 174 -1.00 -1.62 -12.95
C VAL A 174 -1.48 -0.31 -12.33
N GLN A 175 -1.88 0.64 -13.17
CA GLN A 175 -2.56 1.86 -12.76
C GLN A 175 -4.06 1.73 -12.93
N ILE A 176 -4.79 2.30 -11.96
CA ILE A 176 -6.24 2.43 -11.98
C ILE A 176 -6.54 3.92 -11.87
N THR A 177 -7.28 4.45 -12.84
CA THR A 177 -7.82 5.82 -12.82
C THR A 177 -9.31 5.73 -12.55
N ASP A 178 -9.77 6.33 -11.45
CA ASP A 178 -11.18 6.35 -11.07
C ASP A 178 -12.00 7.38 -11.87
N PRO A 179 -13.36 7.36 -11.79
CA PRO A 179 -14.21 8.32 -12.49
C PRO A 179 -13.92 9.79 -12.13
N LYS A 180 -13.33 10.05 -10.95
CA LYS A 180 -12.90 11.37 -10.48
C LYS A 180 -11.45 11.70 -10.89
N LYS A 181 -10.87 10.92 -11.81
CA LYS A 181 -9.52 11.06 -12.37
C LYS A 181 -8.39 10.89 -11.34
N GLN A 182 -8.68 10.24 -10.21
CA GLN A 182 -7.66 9.90 -9.24
C GLN A 182 -6.93 8.63 -9.67
N VAL A 183 -5.60 8.72 -9.75
CA VAL A 183 -4.74 7.60 -10.12
C VAL A 183 -4.26 6.87 -8.87
N THR A 184 -4.30 5.54 -8.93
CA THR A 184 -3.72 4.63 -7.94
C THR A 184 -2.90 3.55 -8.65
N THR A 185 -1.65 3.39 -8.26
CA THR A 185 -0.74 2.36 -8.81
C THR A 185 -0.70 1.15 -7.88
N PHE A 186 -0.82 -0.05 -8.43
CA PHE A 186 -0.72 -1.32 -7.72
C PHE A 186 0.46 -2.14 -8.24
N PHE A 187 1.14 -2.81 -7.31
CA PHE A 187 2.19 -3.78 -7.61
C PHE A 187 1.71 -5.17 -7.20
N ILE A 188 1.61 -6.06 -8.18
CA ILE A 188 1.00 -7.39 -8.03
C ILE A 188 2.07 -8.43 -8.32
N ASP A 189 2.39 -9.24 -7.30
CA ASP A 189 3.43 -10.27 -7.36
C ASP A 189 3.22 -11.23 -8.54
N GLN A 190 4.25 -11.46 -9.35
CA GLN A 190 4.13 -12.30 -10.54
C GLN A 190 4.05 -13.80 -10.24
N GLN A 191 4.44 -14.25 -9.07
CA GLN A 191 4.37 -15.65 -8.63
C GLN A 191 3.00 -15.94 -8.01
N ASN A 192 2.68 -15.31 -6.87
CA ASN A 192 1.49 -15.60 -6.07
C ASN A 192 0.30 -14.67 -6.34
N LYS A 193 0.48 -13.61 -7.15
CA LYS A 193 -0.55 -12.62 -7.51
C LYS A 193 -1.10 -11.82 -6.33
N TYR A 194 -0.42 -11.82 -5.19
CA TYR A 194 -0.77 -10.93 -4.07
C TYR A 194 -0.41 -9.48 -4.38
N ILE A 195 -1.25 -8.58 -3.89
CA ILE A 195 -1.01 -7.14 -3.96
C ILE A 195 0.08 -6.79 -2.94
N ARG A 196 1.28 -6.48 -3.41
CA ARG A 196 2.44 -6.17 -2.55
C ARG A 196 2.61 -4.69 -2.29
N SER A 197 2.09 -3.83 -3.16
CA SER A 197 2.11 -2.40 -2.89
C SER A 197 0.94 -1.67 -3.54
N VAL A 198 0.58 -0.54 -2.92
CA VAL A 198 -0.27 0.48 -3.52
C VAL A 198 0.36 1.86 -3.33
N ALA A 199 0.24 2.72 -4.33
CA ALA A 199 0.70 4.10 -4.25
C ALA A 199 -0.26 5.09 -4.91
N PHE A 200 -0.41 6.28 -4.33
CA PHE A 200 -1.28 7.36 -4.80
C PHE A 200 -0.91 8.70 -4.15
N THR A 201 -1.18 9.82 -4.83
CA THR A 201 -0.93 11.16 -4.28
C THR A 201 -2.02 11.57 -3.31
N THR A 202 -1.67 12.27 -2.23
CA THR A 202 -2.58 12.87 -1.25
C THR A 202 -2.20 14.32 -0.98
N ASP A 203 -2.99 15.03 -0.16
CA ASP A 203 -2.69 16.41 0.24
C ASP A 203 -1.43 16.52 1.12
N VAL A 204 -0.95 15.40 1.66
CA VAL A 204 0.28 15.32 2.47
C VAL A 204 1.44 14.67 1.73
N GLY A 205 1.34 14.54 0.39
CA GLY A 205 2.40 14.00 -0.46
C GLY A 205 2.07 12.64 -1.07
N PHE A 206 3.08 12.00 -1.65
CA PHE A 206 2.98 10.69 -2.28
C PHE A 206 2.86 9.60 -1.22
N HIS A 207 1.68 9.00 -1.15
CA HIS A 207 1.41 7.88 -0.25
C HIS A 207 1.83 6.59 -0.91
N HIS A 208 2.61 5.78 -0.20
CA HIS A 208 2.99 4.44 -0.64
C HIS A 208 2.83 3.44 0.51
N ARG A 209 2.29 2.26 0.22
CA ARG A 209 2.17 1.17 1.19
C ARG A 209 2.79 -0.09 0.65
N ILE A 210 3.51 -0.81 1.50
CA ILE A 210 4.04 -2.14 1.21
C ILE A 210 3.35 -3.16 2.11
N TYR A 211 2.89 -4.25 1.51
CA TYR A 211 2.18 -5.35 2.14
C TYR A 211 3.04 -6.61 2.14
N SER A 212 3.17 -7.25 3.30
CA SER A 212 3.90 -8.51 3.45
C SER A 212 3.18 -9.46 4.43
N ASP A 213 3.75 -10.65 4.58
CA ASP A 213 3.31 -11.65 5.57
C ASP A 213 1.84 -12.03 5.40
N PHE A 214 1.47 -12.47 4.21
CA PHE A 214 0.08 -12.80 3.85
C PHE A 214 -0.41 -14.06 4.57
N LYS A 215 -1.62 -14.01 5.12
CA LYS A 215 -2.31 -15.17 5.70
C LYS A 215 -3.71 -15.29 5.13
N ARG A 216 -4.16 -16.53 4.91
CA ARG A 216 -5.54 -16.84 4.54
C ARG A 216 -6.41 -16.91 5.80
N ALA A 217 -7.63 -16.38 5.74
CA ALA A 217 -8.62 -16.56 6.80
C ALA A 217 -9.00 -18.05 6.92
N PRO A 218 -9.24 -18.58 8.13
CA PRO A 218 -9.52 -20.01 8.29
C PRO A 218 -10.90 -20.43 7.74
N ASN A 219 -11.88 -19.52 7.71
CA ASN A 219 -13.29 -19.86 7.46
C ASN A 219 -13.90 -19.16 6.23
N VAL A 220 -13.12 -18.33 5.54
CA VAL A 220 -13.58 -17.62 4.34
C VAL A 220 -12.43 -17.47 3.36
N ASP A 221 -12.72 -17.42 2.06
CA ASP A 221 -11.70 -17.17 1.05
C ASP A 221 -11.29 -15.70 1.07
N PHE A 222 -10.32 -15.39 1.91
CA PHE A 222 -9.78 -14.05 2.07
C PHE A 222 -8.31 -14.13 2.47
N VAL A 223 -7.44 -13.46 1.71
CA VAL A 223 -6.03 -13.29 2.04
C VAL A 223 -5.80 -11.90 2.60
N GLN A 224 -5.23 -11.85 3.80
CA GLN A 224 -4.93 -10.62 4.53
C GLN A 224 -3.41 -10.47 4.67
N PRO A 225 -2.80 -9.36 4.19
CA PRO A 225 -1.43 -9.03 4.60
C PRO A 225 -1.39 -8.79 6.11
N THR A 226 -0.47 -9.45 6.81
CA THR A 226 -0.32 -9.28 8.26
C THR A 226 0.75 -8.26 8.64
N ARG A 227 1.43 -7.68 7.66
CA ARG A 227 2.29 -6.52 7.87
C ARG A 227 2.04 -5.44 6.81
N VAL A 228 1.99 -4.19 7.24
CA VAL A 228 1.80 -3.02 6.39
C VAL A 228 2.83 -1.96 6.76
N ARG A 229 3.68 -1.55 5.83
CA ARG A 229 4.52 -0.36 5.98
C ARG A 229 3.93 0.80 5.20
N LEU A 230 3.80 1.93 5.86
CA LEU A 230 3.27 3.16 5.32
C LEU A 230 4.40 4.16 5.09
N TYR A 231 4.37 4.83 3.95
CA TYR A 231 5.35 5.83 3.55
C TYR A 231 4.64 7.07 3.02
N PHE A 232 5.19 8.24 3.35
CA PHE A 232 4.87 9.52 2.72
C PHE A 232 6.16 10.08 2.12
N ASP A 233 6.13 10.40 0.82
CA ASP A 233 7.29 10.94 0.08
C ASP A 233 8.56 10.08 0.25
N GLY A 234 8.39 8.75 0.26
CA GLY A 234 9.48 7.79 0.44
C GLY A 234 9.97 7.62 1.89
N ILE A 235 9.46 8.39 2.83
CA ILE A 235 9.84 8.32 4.24
C ILE A 235 8.89 7.40 4.99
N LYS A 236 9.43 6.38 5.69
CA LYS A 236 8.62 5.45 6.47
C LYS A 236 7.94 6.18 7.62
N TRP A 237 6.61 6.10 7.63
CA TRP A 237 5.74 6.71 8.60
C TRP A 237 5.31 5.73 9.69
N MET A 238 4.98 4.50 9.30
CA MET A 238 4.45 3.50 10.21
C MET A 238 4.75 2.07 9.72
N ASP A 239 4.95 1.14 10.65
CA ASP A 239 5.08 -0.30 10.40
C ASP A 239 4.05 -1.01 11.28
N ILE A 240 3.00 -1.55 10.68
CA ILE A 240 1.86 -2.17 11.35
C ILE A 240 1.96 -3.68 11.22
N PHE A 241 1.71 -4.40 12.32
CA PHE A 241 1.67 -5.85 12.38
C PHE A 241 0.29 -6.33 12.85
N TRP A 242 -0.53 -6.80 11.92
CA TRP A 242 -1.83 -7.38 12.23
C TRP A 242 -1.67 -8.81 12.77
N ARG A 243 -1.92 -8.99 14.06
CA ARG A 243 -1.81 -10.29 14.73
C ARG A 243 -3.08 -11.11 14.60
N GLN A 244 -4.22 -10.44 14.51
CA GLN A 244 -5.53 -11.05 14.42
C GLN A 244 -6.35 -10.35 13.35
N PHE A 245 -7.15 -11.13 12.63
CA PHE A 245 -8.15 -10.59 11.72
C PHE A 245 -9.41 -11.44 11.70
N LYS A 246 -10.55 -10.78 11.51
CA LYS A 246 -11.86 -11.40 11.35
C LYS A 246 -12.55 -10.80 10.14
N VAL A 247 -13.10 -11.65 9.29
CA VAL A 247 -13.71 -11.25 8.01
C VAL A 247 -15.15 -11.73 8.00
N ASN A 248 -16.08 -10.86 7.64
CA ASN A 248 -17.52 -11.14 7.60
C ASN A 248 -18.15 -11.57 8.94
N GLU A 249 -17.43 -11.44 10.05
CA GLU A 249 -18.00 -11.56 11.38
C GLU A 249 -18.73 -10.26 11.78
N PRO A 250 -19.85 -10.33 12.51
CA PRO A 250 -20.55 -9.14 12.98
C PRO A 250 -19.64 -8.23 13.79
N ILE A 251 -19.72 -6.92 13.53
CA ILE A 251 -19.13 -5.88 14.36
C ILE A 251 -20.29 -5.12 14.98
N ALA A 252 -20.30 -5.01 16.32
CA ALA A 252 -21.36 -4.31 17.02
C ALA A 252 -21.39 -2.83 16.63
N ASP A 253 -22.58 -2.26 16.43
CA ASP A 253 -22.73 -0.88 15.97
C ASP A 253 -22.17 0.15 16.97
N ASN A 254 -22.17 -0.17 18.26
CA ASN A 254 -21.57 0.65 19.31
C ASN A 254 -20.03 0.77 19.20
N VAL A 255 -19.38 0.03 18.31
CA VAL A 255 -17.96 0.24 17.98
C VAL A 255 -17.77 1.55 17.20
N PHE A 256 -18.79 2.00 16.47
CA PHE A 256 -18.72 3.20 15.61
C PHE A 256 -19.37 4.43 16.25
N VAL A 257 -19.58 4.42 17.56
CA VAL A 257 -20.04 5.59 18.32
C VAL A 257 -18.93 6.06 19.27
N LYS A 258 -18.99 7.33 19.67
CA LYS A 258 -18.04 7.97 20.59
C LYS A 258 -18.19 7.46 22.02
#